data_AF-A0A5D0NYV0-F1
#
_entry.id   AF-A0A5D0NYV0-F1
#
_cell.length_a   1.000
_cell.length_b   1.000
_cell.length_c   1.000
_cell.angle_alpha   90.00
_cell.angle_beta   90.00
_cell.angle_gamma   90.00
#
_symmetry.space_group_name_H-M   'P 1'
#
loop_
_entity.id
_entity.type
_entity.pdbx_description
1 polymer ?
#
loop_
_entity_poly.entity_id
_entity_poly.type
_entity_poly.pdbx_seq_one_letter_code
_entity_poly.pdbx_strand_id
1 'polypeptide(L)'
;MKILIRAGLGVAVALLTLGAGLGVASADGPGTDPAVARAIQEQPWVVLGPGDSDYRIASARCFLVQLGYYRTCAPTSAGEGWPADLGAALKNYQGARHLPKSGRLDVETWGALQRDGGVVGQGSGRHSQVKGLQYAMKVLQSRSLVADGQYGPATAKAVKAFQQRKGIGADGVFGPITFRAAFAKGAESRSTPGR
;
A
#
# COMPACT_ATOMS: atom_id res chain seq x y z
N MET A 1 12.83 -58.34 -32.08
CA MET A 1 11.85 -58.84 -31.09
C MET A 1 11.20 -57.63 -30.41
N LYS A 2 9.88 -57.48 -30.60
CA LYS A 2 8.93 -56.51 -29.99
C LYS A 2 9.00 -55.02 -30.38
N ILE A 3 8.08 -54.70 -31.28
CA ILE A 3 7.38 -53.43 -31.59
C ILE A 3 6.98 -52.66 -30.32
N LEU A 4 6.95 -51.32 -30.39
CA LEU A 4 5.79 -50.50 -29.98
C LEU A 4 5.91 -49.05 -30.45
N ILE A 5 5.22 -48.77 -31.56
CA ILE A 5 4.76 -47.44 -31.97
C ILE A 5 3.75 -46.97 -30.92
N ARG A 6 3.88 -45.74 -30.42
CA ARG A 6 2.78 -45.01 -29.80
C ARG A 6 2.64 -43.64 -30.45
N ALA A 7 1.63 -43.55 -31.31
CA ALA A 7 1.02 -42.29 -31.72
C ALA A 7 0.43 -41.61 -30.47
N GLY A 8 0.91 -40.42 -30.15
CA GLY A 8 0.29 -39.51 -29.20
C GLY A 8 -0.42 -38.41 -29.96
N LEU A 9 -1.74 -38.55 -30.09
CA LEU A 9 -2.66 -37.59 -30.68
C LEU A 9 -2.50 -36.22 -29.98
N GLY A 10 -2.45 -35.16 -30.78
CA GLY A 10 -2.34 -33.79 -30.28
C GLY A 10 -3.55 -33.38 -29.45
N VAL A 11 -3.28 -32.60 -28.40
CA VAL A 11 -4.27 -31.73 -27.77
C VAL A 11 -3.72 -30.32 -27.84
N ALA A 12 -4.08 -29.61 -28.90
CA ALA A 12 -3.95 -28.17 -28.94
C ALA A 12 -4.99 -27.60 -27.95
N VAL A 13 -4.52 -27.17 -26.77
CA VAL A 13 -5.36 -26.42 -25.83
C VAL A 13 -5.43 -24.99 -26.36
N ALA A 14 -6.39 -24.74 -27.24
CA ALA A 14 -6.89 -23.39 -27.49
C ALA A 14 -7.85 -23.04 -26.34
N LEU A 15 -7.37 -22.26 -25.37
CA LEU A 15 -8.22 -21.67 -24.34
C LEU A 15 -8.46 -20.20 -24.71
N LEU A 16 -9.72 -19.95 -25.07
CA LEU A 16 -10.27 -18.68 -25.50
C LEU A 16 -9.91 -17.53 -24.55
N THR A 17 -9.48 -16.42 -25.13
CA THR A 17 -9.57 -15.10 -24.52
C THR A 17 -11.01 -14.79 -24.18
N LEU A 18 -11.33 -14.50 -22.92
CA LEU A 18 -12.39 -13.57 -22.53
C LEU A 18 -12.21 -13.20 -21.06
N GLY A 19 -11.87 -11.95 -20.87
CA GLY A 19 -11.79 -11.31 -19.57
C GLY A 19 -11.49 -9.86 -19.82
N ALA A 20 -12.46 -9.12 -20.36
CA ALA A 20 -12.56 -7.70 -20.06
C ALA A 20 -12.55 -7.64 -18.53
N GLY A 21 -11.36 -7.40 -17.96
CA GLY A 21 -11.17 -7.27 -16.54
C GLY A 21 -12.09 -6.15 -16.13
N LEU A 22 -13.18 -6.50 -15.44
CA LEU A 22 -14.11 -5.58 -14.83
C LEU A 22 -13.25 -4.50 -14.19
N GLY A 23 -13.38 -3.29 -14.71
CA GLY A 23 -12.69 -2.14 -14.17
C GLY A 23 -13.00 -2.11 -12.68
N VAL A 24 -12.03 -2.48 -11.86
CA VAL A 24 -11.99 -2.03 -10.48
C VAL A 24 -12.02 -0.52 -10.62
N ALA A 25 -13.20 0.06 -10.42
CA ALA A 25 -13.37 1.50 -10.33
C ALA A 25 -12.24 1.97 -9.41
N SER A 26 -11.27 2.68 -9.99
CA SER A 26 -10.08 3.09 -9.27
C SER A 26 -10.57 4.02 -8.17
N ALA A 27 -10.65 3.49 -6.95
CA ALA A 27 -11.22 4.22 -5.84
C ALA A 27 -10.24 5.26 -5.26
N ASP A 28 -9.24 5.66 -6.06
CA ASP A 28 -8.56 6.93 -5.97
C ASP A 28 -8.16 7.49 -7.35
N GLY A 29 -8.45 8.76 -7.53
CA GLY A 29 -8.03 9.59 -8.65
C GLY A 29 -8.78 9.34 -9.96
N PRO A 30 -10.11 9.60 -10.02
CA PRO A 30 -10.81 9.71 -11.30
C PRO A 30 -10.04 10.68 -12.21
N GLY A 31 -9.71 10.23 -13.41
CA GLY A 31 -8.92 11.01 -14.36
C GLY A 31 -7.40 10.98 -14.15
N THR A 32 -6.87 10.07 -13.31
CA THR A 32 -5.41 9.82 -13.29
C THR A 32 -4.96 9.31 -14.65
N ASP A 33 -3.97 9.99 -15.23
CA ASP A 33 -3.33 9.56 -16.47
C ASP A 33 -2.79 8.12 -16.32
N PRO A 34 -3.13 7.17 -17.21
CA PRO A 34 -2.65 5.80 -17.14
C PRO A 34 -1.12 5.66 -17.07
N ALA A 35 -0.37 6.59 -17.68
CA ALA A 35 1.08 6.62 -17.60
C ALA A 35 1.57 6.95 -16.18
N VAL A 36 0.88 7.84 -15.46
CA VAL A 36 1.18 8.13 -14.04
C VAL A 36 0.87 6.94 -13.17
N ALA A 37 -0.32 6.34 -13.35
CA ALA A 37 -0.72 5.18 -12.57
C ALA A 37 0.29 4.04 -12.74
N ARG A 38 0.72 3.77 -13.98
CA ARG A 38 1.76 2.79 -14.29
C ARG A 38 3.09 3.14 -13.63
N ALA A 39 3.59 4.37 -13.80
CA ALA A 39 4.87 4.79 -13.22
C ALA A 39 4.90 4.66 -11.68
N ILE A 40 3.77 4.93 -11.01
CA ILE A 40 3.61 4.72 -9.56
C ILE A 40 3.63 3.23 -9.22
N GLN A 41 2.90 2.40 -9.97
CA GLN A 41 2.83 0.95 -9.75
C GLN A 41 4.16 0.25 -10.00
N GLU A 42 4.99 0.77 -10.91
CA GLU A 42 6.32 0.25 -11.20
C GLU A 42 7.36 0.64 -10.13
N GLN A 43 7.05 1.60 -9.25
CA GLN A 43 7.97 1.93 -8.15
C GLN A 43 8.17 0.72 -7.24
N PRO A 44 9.43 0.32 -6.96
CA PRO A 44 9.70 -0.77 -6.04
C PRO A 44 9.26 -0.40 -4.62
N TRP A 45 8.79 -1.38 -3.86
CA TRP A 45 8.54 -1.18 -2.44
C TRP A 45 9.83 -0.92 -1.67
N VAL A 46 9.74 -0.18 -0.56
CA VAL A 46 10.79 -0.21 0.45
C VAL A 46 10.79 -1.59 1.12
N VAL A 47 11.95 -2.05 1.58
CA VAL A 47 12.06 -3.25 2.42
C VAL A 47 12.59 -2.81 3.76
N LEU A 48 11.80 -2.99 4.83
CA LEU A 48 12.17 -2.55 6.18
C LEU A 48 12.13 -3.74 7.17
N GLY A 49 13.05 -3.73 8.13
CA GLY A 49 13.18 -4.75 9.16
C GLY A 49 13.97 -4.27 10.39
N PRO A 50 14.41 -5.20 11.25
CA PRO A 50 15.20 -4.87 12.43
C PRO A 50 16.40 -3.97 12.11
N GLY A 51 16.54 -2.88 12.86
CA GLY A 51 17.59 -1.87 12.69
C GLY A 51 17.17 -0.64 11.87
N ASP A 52 16.08 -0.73 11.09
CA ASP A 52 15.62 0.40 10.28
C ASP A 52 14.82 1.43 11.11
N SER A 53 14.83 2.68 10.63
CA SER A 53 14.02 3.79 11.15
C SER A 53 13.42 4.56 9.98
N ASP A 54 12.09 4.58 9.90
CA ASP A 54 11.36 5.18 8.77
C ASP A 54 9.92 5.50 9.20
N TYR A 55 9.33 6.58 8.68
CA TYR A 55 7.93 6.93 8.97
C TYR A 55 6.95 5.82 8.59
N ARG A 56 7.31 5.03 7.57
CA ARG A 56 6.53 3.90 7.06
C ARG A 56 6.38 2.80 8.13
N ILE A 57 7.32 2.66 9.05
CA ILE A 57 7.21 1.70 10.17
C ILE A 57 6.03 2.09 11.07
N ALA A 58 5.94 3.37 11.42
CA ALA A 58 4.88 3.90 12.26
C ALA A 58 3.50 3.80 11.58
N SER A 59 3.42 4.13 10.28
CA SER A 59 2.21 3.95 9.48
C SER A 59 1.79 2.48 9.39
N ALA A 60 2.73 1.57 9.11
CA ALA A 60 2.43 0.15 9.01
C ALA A 60 1.92 -0.45 10.32
N ARG A 61 2.50 -0.08 11.47
CA ARG A 61 1.97 -0.45 12.79
C ARG A 61 0.51 -0.05 12.95
N CYS A 62 0.19 1.19 12.59
CA CYS A 62 -1.17 1.69 12.65
C CYS A 62 -2.15 0.94 11.74
N PHE A 63 -1.69 0.49 10.56
CA PHE A 63 -2.46 -0.39 9.69
C PHE A 63 -2.67 -1.77 10.32
N LEU A 64 -1.63 -2.36 10.92
CA LEU A 64 -1.74 -3.64 11.62
C LEU A 64 -2.68 -3.56 12.82
N VAL A 65 -2.72 -2.44 13.56
CA VAL A 65 -3.71 -2.22 14.62
C VAL A 65 -5.13 -2.21 14.05
N GLN A 66 -5.35 -1.49 12.95
CA GLN A 66 -6.67 -1.47 12.28
C GLN A 66 -7.11 -2.88 11.85
N LEU A 67 -6.15 -3.71 11.45
CA LEU A 67 -6.38 -5.07 10.97
C LEU A 67 -6.38 -6.12 12.10
N GLY A 68 -6.15 -5.73 13.35
CA GLY A 68 -6.16 -6.63 14.52
C GLY A 68 -4.88 -7.43 14.74
N TYR A 69 -3.77 -7.09 14.08
CA TYR A 69 -2.48 -7.79 14.19
C TYR A 69 -1.47 -7.08 15.10
N TYR A 70 -1.81 -5.89 15.61
CA TYR A 70 -0.95 -5.13 16.51
C TYR A 70 -1.76 -4.39 17.57
N ARG A 71 -1.14 -4.02 18.70
CA ARG A 71 -1.87 -3.54 19.88
C ARG A 71 -2.15 -2.04 19.88
N THR A 72 -1.15 -1.21 19.56
CA THR A 72 -1.26 0.24 19.73
C THR A 72 -0.71 1.01 18.53
N CYS A 73 -1.46 2.05 18.15
CA CYS A 73 -1.09 3.01 17.12
C CYS A 73 -0.82 4.36 17.80
N ALA A 74 0.46 4.64 18.07
CA ALA A 74 0.93 5.84 18.76
C ALA A 74 2.22 6.37 18.11
N PRO A 75 2.17 6.80 16.84
CA PRO A 75 3.34 7.30 16.13
C PRO A 75 3.85 8.60 16.79
N THR A 76 5.16 8.73 16.99
CA THR A 76 5.78 9.93 17.58
C THR A 76 6.27 10.91 16.50
N SER A 77 6.49 12.18 16.84
CA SER A 77 7.01 13.18 15.90
C SER A 77 8.44 12.95 15.42
N ALA A 78 9.22 12.10 16.11
CA ALA A 78 10.65 11.87 15.85
C ALA A 78 10.93 10.79 14.78
N GLY A 79 9.89 10.15 14.24
CA GLY A 79 10.04 8.89 13.52
C GLY A 79 9.97 7.70 14.46
N GLU A 80 9.94 6.49 13.90
CA GLU A 80 9.91 5.26 14.69
C GLU A 80 10.96 4.28 14.16
N GLY A 81 11.81 3.80 15.06
CA GLY A 81 12.69 2.67 14.79
C GLY A 81 11.92 1.35 14.78
N TRP A 82 12.61 0.24 14.56
CA TRP A 82 11.99 -1.08 14.56
C TRP A 82 11.64 -1.59 15.97
N PRO A 83 10.35 -1.69 16.36
CA PRO A 83 9.95 -2.19 17.67
C PRO A 83 10.15 -3.69 17.79
N ALA A 84 10.52 -4.16 18.98
CA ALA A 84 10.86 -5.56 19.21
C ALA A 84 9.72 -6.54 18.86
N ASP A 85 8.46 -6.16 19.09
CA ASP A 85 7.30 -7.02 18.84
C ASP A 85 6.70 -6.91 17.43
N LEU A 86 7.15 -5.94 16.61
CA LEU A 86 6.62 -5.73 15.25
C LEU A 86 6.88 -6.93 14.33
N GLY A 87 8.06 -7.54 14.42
CA GLY A 87 8.41 -8.69 13.58
C GLY A 87 7.50 -9.91 13.82
N ALA A 88 7.11 -10.16 15.08
CA ALA A 88 6.18 -11.23 15.42
C ALA A 88 4.76 -10.94 14.90
N ALA A 89 4.29 -9.70 15.07
CA ALA A 89 3.01 -9.25 14.52
C ALA A 89 2.93 -9.38 13.00
N LEU A 90 4.00 -9.00 12.29
CA LEU A 90 4.10 -9.17 10.85
C LEU A 90 4.05 -10.64 10.43
N LYS A 91 4.72 -11.55 11.14
CA LYS A 91 4.62 -13.00 10.86
C LYS A 91 3.20 -13.53 10.99
N ASN A 92 2.44 -13.05 11.97
CA ASN A 92 1.04 -13.43 12.14
C ASN A 92 0.17 -12.88 10.99
N TYR A 93 0.36 -11.61 10.64
CA TYR A 93 -0.30 -10.97 9.51
C TYR A 93 -0.01 -11.72 8.19
N GLN A 94 1.27 -11.93 7.89
CA GLN A 94 1.75 -12.66 6.72
C GLN A 94 1.18 -14.08 6.66
N GLY A 95 1.20 -14.79 7.78
CA GLY A 95 0.64 -16.14 7.89
C GLY A 95 -0.84 -16.21 7.53
N ALA A 96 -1.64 -15.26 8.01
CA ALA A 96 -3.06 -15.18 7.71
C ALA A 96 -3.37 -14.81 6.24
N ARG A 97 -2.38 -14.29 5.49
CA ARG A 97 -2.47 -14.05 4.03
C ARG A 97 -1.74 -15.10 3.20
N HIS A 98 -1.27 -16.19 3.81
CA HIS A 98 -0.46 -17.21 3.14
C HIS A 98 0.81 -16.66 2.47
N LEU A 99 1.40 -15.61 3.04
CA LEU A 99 2.66 -15.03 2.59
C LEU A 99 3.84 -15.69 3.31
N PRO A 100 5.06 -15.60 2.75
CA PRO A 100 6.28 -15.90 3.49
C PRO A 100 6.33 -15.13 4.81
N LYS A 101 6.54 -15.85 5.92
CA LYS A 101 6.56 -15.28 7.28
C LYS A 101 7.91 -14.63 7.61
N SER A 102 8.35 -13.68 6.79
CA SER A 102 9.64 -12.99 6.95
C SER A 102 9.70 -12.16 8.25
N GLY A 103 8.55 -11.67 8.74
CA GLY A 103 8.48 -10.69 9.82
C GLY A 103 9.02 -9.32 9.43
N ARG A 104 9.10 -9.01 8.13
CA ARG A 104 9.60 -7.74 7.58
C ARG A 104 8.51 -7.03 6.79
N LEU A 105 8.65 -5.72 6.59
CA LEU A 105 7.84 -4.95 5.65
C LEU A 105 8.47 -5.09 4.25
N ASP A 106 8.38 -6.28 3.68
CA ASP A 106 8.87 -6.63 2.34
C ASP A 106 7.82 -6.40 1.25
N VAL A 107 8.16 -6.76 0.01
CA VAL A 107 7.33 -6.54 -1.19
C VAL A 107 5.95 -7.16 -1.05
N GLU A 108 5.90 -8.40 -0.56
CA GLU A 108 4.68 -9.17 -0.35
C GLU A 108 3.82 -8.54 0.74
N THR A 109 4.45 -8.11 1.84
CA THR A 109 3.78 -7.48 2.97
C THR A 109 3.18 -6.13 2.59
N TRP A 110 3.92 -5.28 1.88
CA TRP A 110 3.39 -4.00 1.40
C TRP A 110 2.25 -4.19 0.40
N GLY A 111 2.39 -5.15 -0.51
CA GLY A 111 1.32 -5.49 -1.45
C GLY A 111 0.05 -5.96 -0.74
N ALA A 112 0.19 -6.74 0.34
CA ALA A 112 -0.95 -7.16 1.15
C ALA A 112 -1.56 -6.02 1.95
N LEU A 113 -0.74 -5.16 2.58
CA LEU A 113 -1.22 -3.98 3.31
C LEU A 113 -1.96 -3.00 2.39
N GLN A 114 -1.51 -2.84 1.14
CA GLN A 114 -2.20 -2.03 0.14
C GLN A 114 -3.58 -2.61 -0.20
N ARG A 115 -3.67 -3.94 -0.43
CA ARG A 115 -4.94 -4.61 -0.75
C ARG A 115 -5.94 -4.55 0.42
N ASP A 116 -5.48 -4.91 1.62
CA ASP A 116 -6.32 -4.89 2.83
C ASP A 116 -6.63 -3.46 3.29
N GLY A 117 -5.76 -2.52 2.94
CA GLY A 117 -5.89 -1.10 3.22
C GLY A 117 -7.08 -0.46 2.52
N GLY A 118 -7.56 -1.01 1.40
CA GLY A 118 -8.75 -0.54 0.69
C GLY A 118 -8.76 0.99 0.48
N VAL A 119 -9.93 1.59 0.65
CA VAL A 119 -10.18 3.01 0.38
C VAL A 119 -10.50 3.73 1.69
N VAL A 120 -9.90 4.88 1.91
CA VAL A 120 -10.12 5.70 3.11
C VAL A 120 -10.41 7.14 2.70
N GLY A 121 -11.59 7.63 3.06
CA GLY A 121 -12.02 9.01 2.81
C GLY A 121 -12.73 9.61 4.01
N GLN A 122 -13.36 10.78 3.81
CA GLN A 122 -14.11 11.45 4.87
C GLN A 122 -15.21 10.56 5.46
N GLY A 123 -15.36 10.59 6.79
CA GLY A 123 -16.32 9.75 7.51
C GLY A 123 -15.88 8.29 7.72
N SER A 124 -14.69 7.90 7.26
CA SER A 124 -14.17 6.55 7.51
C SER A 124 -14.04 6.24 9.01
N GLY A 125 -14.59 5.09 9.43
CA GLY A 125 -14.42 4.55 10.78
C GLY A 125 -13.09 3.84 11.02
N ARG A 126 -12.15 3.89 10.07
CA ARG A 126 -10.85 3.18 10.13
C ARG A 126 -9.81 3.98 10.92
N HIS A 127 -10.12 4.32 12.17
CA HIS A 127 -9.38 5.30 12.98
C HIS A 127 -7.86 5.07 13.06
N SER A 128 -7.43 3.84 13.32
CA SER A 128 -5.99 3.53 13.42
C SER A 128 -5.30 3.69 12.07
N GLN A 129 -5.95 3.27 10.99
CA GLN A 129 -5.39 3.46 9.65
C GLN A 129 -5.38 4.93 9.22
N VAL A 130 -6.41 5.69 9.56
CA VAL A 130 -6.43 7.14 9.33
C VAL A 130 -5.26 7.80 10.07
N LYS A 131 -4.96 7.39 11.30
CA LYS A 131 -3.80 7.89 12.05
C LYS A 131 -2.49 7.55 11.34
N GLY A 132 -2.36 6.33 10.82
CA GLY A 132 -1.19 5.90 10.05
C GLY A 132 -0.96 6.68 8.76
N LEU A 133 -2.02 6.95 7.98
CA LEU A 133 -1.91 7.73 6.75
C LEU A 133 -1.71 9.23 7.04
N GLN A 134 -2.34 9.79 8.08
CA GLN A 134 -2.09 11.17 8.51
C GLN A 134 -0.63 11.37 8.90
N TYR A 135 -0.04 10.39 9.59
CA TYR A 135 1.38 10.41 9.90
C TYR A 135 2.26 10.46 8.64
N ALA A 136 1.96 9.62 7.63
CA ALA A 136 2.64 9.68 6.35
C ALA A 136 2.45 11.05 5.66
N MET A 137 1.23 11.61 5.65
CA MET A 137 0.95 12.92 5.06
C MET A 137 1.61 14.07 5.83
N LYS A 138 1.83 13.93 7.14
CA LYS A 138 2.59 14.90 7.93
C LYS A 138 4.03 15.00 7.43
N VAL A 139 4.64 13.86 7.11
CA VAL A 139 6.01 13.77 6.57
C VAL A 139 6.06 14.22 5.11
N LEU A 140 5.12 13.75 4.30
CA LEU A 140 5.16 13.92 2.84
C LEU A 140 4.57 15.26 2.37
N GLN A 141 3.72 15.93 3.15
CA GLN A 141 3.01 17.14 2.72
C GLN A 141 3.10 18.29 3.71
N SER A 142 2.57 18.09 4.93
CA SER A 142 2.32 19.19 5.86
C SER A 142 2.67 18.81 7.28
N ARG A 143 3.78 19.36 7.79
CA ARG A 143 4.24 19.13 9.16
C ARG A 143 3.22 19.54 10.23
N SER A 144 2.28 20.41 9.90
CA SER A 144 1.20 20.85 10.80
C SER A 144 0.00 19.90 10.84
N LEU A 145 -0.08 18.88 9.97
CA LEU A 145 -1.14 17.89 10.02
C LEU A 145 -1.08 17.09 11.33
N VAL A 146 -2.23 16.95 11.97
CA VAL A 146 -2.42 16.18 13.20
C VAL A 146 -2.84 14.76 12.84
N ALA A 147 -2.22 13.76 13.48
CA ALA A 147 -2.57 12.36 13.33
C ALA A 147 -3.54 11.92 14.44
N ASP A 148 -4.78 12.40 14.35
CA ASP A 148 -5.85 12.17 15.34
C ASP A 148 -6.70 10.92 15.06
N GLY A 149 -6.56 10.30 13.88
CA GLY A 149 -7.38 9.17 13.46
C GLY A 149 -8.75 9.56 12.91
N GLN A 150 -9.00 10.85 12.65
CA GLN A 150 -10.23 11.34 12.03
C GLN A 150 -9.96 11.85 10.61
N TYR A 151 -10.66 11.28 9.63
CA TYR A 151 -10.51 11.71 8.24
C TYR A 151 -11.37 12.95 7.99
N GLY A 152 -10.94 14.08 8.56
CA GLY A 152 -11.59 15.37 8.39
C GLY A 152 -11.12 16.16 7.16
N PRO A 153 -11.62 17.39 6.98
CA PRO A 153 -11.22 18.27 5.88
C PRO A 153 -9.72 18.54 5.80
N ALA A 154 -9.01 18.62 6.92
CA ALA A 154 -7.57 18.80 6.96
C ALA A 154 -6.82 17.61 6.34
N THR A 155 -7.25 16.38 6.66
CA THR A 155 -6.71 15.14 6.09
C THR A 155 -6.98 15.08 4.59
N ALA A 156 -8.23 15.34 4.17
CA ALA A 156 -8.61 15.36 2.75
C ALA A 156 -7.79 16.38 1.96
N LYS A 157 -7.58 17.59 2.52
CA LYS A 157 -6.73 18.63 1.90
C LYS A 157 -5.28 18.17 1.74
N ALA A 158 -4.71 17.53 2.76
CA ALA A 158 -3.34 17.01 2.67
C ALA A 158 -3.21 15.90 1.63
N VAL A 159 -4.19 15.00 1.54
CA VAL A 159 -4.23 13.94 0.53
C VAL A 159 -4.37 14.52 -0.87
N LYS A 160 -5.26 15.51 -1.09
CA LYS A 160 -5.37 16.23 -2.38
C LYS A 160 -4.04 16.86 -2.80
N ALA A 161 -3.36 17.53 -1.88
CA ALA A 161 -2.05 18.14 -2.17
C ALA A 161 -1.00 17.07 -2.54
N PHE A 162 -1.01 15.91 -1.86
CA PHE A 162 -0.14 14.79 -2.21
C PHE A 162 -0.45 14.24 -3.61
N GLN A 163 -1.73 14.01 -3.92
CA GLN A 163 -2.18 13.52 -5.21
C GLN A 163 -1.77 14.49 -6.33
N GLN A 164 -2.03 15.78 -6.17
CA GLN A 164 -1.63 16.82 -7.13
C GLN A 164 -0.13 16.79 -7.41
N ARG A 165 0.69 16.72 -6.35
CA ARG A 165 2.15 16.63 -6.48
C ARG A 165 2.60 15.39 -7.24
N LYS A 166 1.89 14.27 -7.09
CA LYS A 166 2.20 13.01 -7.79
C LYS A 166 1.52 12.90 -9.16
N GLY A 167 0.74 13.89 -9.57
CA GLY A 167 -0.03 13.84 -10.83
C GLY A 167 -1.17 12.82 -10.79
N ILE A 168 -1.59 12.40 -9.61
CA ILE A 168 -2.78 11.56 -9.39
C ILE A 168 -4.00 12.49 -9.44
N GLY A 169 -5.13 12.01 -9.98
CA GLY A 169 -6.40 12.72 -9.87
C GLY A 169 -6.71 13.08 -8.41
N ALA A 170 -6.88 14.37 -8.12
CA ALA A 170 -6.86 14.88 -6.75
C ALA A 170 -8.24 14.91 -6.06
N ASP A 171 -8.81 13.73 -5.82
CA ASP A 171 -10.12 13.58 -5.17
C ASP A 171 -10.08 13.70 -3.64
N GLY A 172 -8.91 13.59 -3.02
CA GLY A 172 -8.74 13.63 -1.57
C GLY A 172 -9.12 12.33 -0.86
N VAL A 173 -9.25 11.24 -1.61
CA VAL A 173 -9.51 9.89 -1.12
C VAL A 173 -8.22 9.09 -1.16
N PHE A 174 -7.87 8.46 -0.03
CA PHE A 174 -6.68 7.64 0.09
C PHE A 174 -6.98 6.21 -0.34
N GLY A 175 -6.80 5.92 -1.63
CA GLY A 175 -6.98 4.59 -2.22
C GLY A 175 -5.67 3.90 -2.61
N PRO A 176 -5.74 2.83 -3.43
CA PRO A 176 -4.58 2.00 -3.75
C PRO A 176 -3.43 2.72 -4.46
N ILE A 177 -3.68 3.63 -5.41
CA ILE A 177 -2.61 4.33 -6.15
C ILE A 177 -1.87 5.30 -5.21
N THR A 178 -2.61 6.03 -4.40
CA THR A 178 -2.16 6.98 -3.39
C THR A 178 -1.39 6.25 -2.30
N PHE A 179 -1.88 5.08 -1.87
CA PHE A 179 -1.15 4.19 -0.97
C PHE A 179 0.19 3.78 -1.57
N ARG A 180 0.20 3.30 -2.82
CA ARG A 180 1.44 2.90 -3.51
C ARG A 180 2.43 4.06 -3.56
N ALA A 181 1.97 5.24 -3.98
CA ALA A 181 2.80 6.44 -4.08
C ALA A 181 3.34 6.90 -2.71
N ALA A 182 2.61 6.69 -1.61
CA ALA A 182 3.01 7.14 -0.27
C ALA A 182 3.98 6.17 0.44
N PHE A 183 4.03 4.90 0.05
CA PHE A 183 4.77 3.86 0.77
C PHE A 183 5.84 3.15 -0.08
N ALA A 184 5.84 3.28 -1.41
CA ALA A 184 6.93 2.79 -2.26
C ALA A 184 8.21 3.64 -2.13
N LYS A 185 9.30 3.18 -2.75
CA LYS A 185 10.51 3.99 -2.94
C LYS A 185 10.16 5.23 -3.77
N GLY A 186 10.75 6.38 -3.41
CA GLY A 186 10.53 7.64 -4.10
C GLY A 186 9.26 8.39 -3.70
N ALA A 187 8.56 7.96 -2.64
CA ALA A 187 7.41 8.70 -2.09
C ALA A 187 7.74 10.17 -1.77
N GLU A 188 8.95 10.42 -1.29
CA GLU A 188 9.47 11.71 -0.85
C GLU A 188 9.80 12.66 -2.02
N SER A 189 9.96 12.13 -3.24
CA SER A 189 10.26 12.93 -4.42
C SER A 189 9.15 13.95 -4.75
N ARG A 190 9.53 15.08 -5.37
CA ARG A 190 8.61 16.19 -5.63
C ARG A 190 7.47 15.80 -6.58
N SER A 191 7.75 14.98 -7.59
CA SER A 191 6.82 14.43 -8.60
C SER A 191 6.74 12.89 -8.53
N THR A 192 6.11 12.23 -9.50
CA THR A 192 6.21 10.77 -9.67
C THR A 192 7.58 10.43 -10.28
N PRO A 193 8.41 9.58 -9.65
CA PRO A 193 9.72 9.22 -10.19
C PRO A 193 9.63 8.59 -11.58
N GLY A 194 10.56 8.94 -12.47
CA GLY A 194 10.59 8.43 -13.83
C GLY A 194 9.65 9.15 -14.81
N ARG A 195 9.05 10.27 -14.38
CA ARG A 195 8.28 11.19 -15.22
C ARG A 195 8.78 12.62 -15.09
#